data_AF-D2UXX7-F1
#
_entry.id   AF-D2UXX7-F1
#
_cell.length_a   1.000
_cell.length_b   1.000
_cell.length_c   1.000
_cell.angle_alpha   90.00
_cell.angle_beta   90.00
_cell.angle_gamma   90.00
#
_symmetry.space_group_name_H-M   'P 1'
#
loop_
_entity.id
_entity.type
_entity.pdbx_description
1 polymer ?
#
loop_
_entity_poly.entity_id
_entity_poly.type
_entity_poly.pdbx_seq_one_letter_code
_entity_poly.pdbx_strand_id
1 'polypeptide(L)'
;MASDELIWSILDKSFCSFKNKATDKNMCTNPMNVDGQCRMVYCPLANSKYSTVVEKKGRLYLCIKTPERMHLPSKMWEKILISDNYQQALKDIDYHLQWWDHQKINRVKKRFTKLYLVLRRMRKLRSKVQHKIKTVNRTLEKRLEKREKRAEEVARIEHTIERELLERLRNGVYGDLYKKKIKQNEKKKEEETEEEYNIDLVADSDDEDNFDPDNLNKFELEEENEQD
;
A
#
# COMPACT_ATOMS: atom_id res chain seq x y z
N MET A 1 49.53 -13.28 7.16
CA MET A 1 48.94 -12.03 6.65
C MET A 1 47.87 -12.39 5.63
N ALA A 2 46.59 -12.14 5.93
CA ALA A 2 45.55 -12.32 4.92
C ALA A 2 45.61 -11.13 3.96
N SER A 3 45.80 -11.37 2.67
CA SER A 3 45.81 -10.32 1.67
C SER A 3 44.39 -9.97 1.23
N ASP A 4 44.09 -8.68 1.19
CA ASP A 4 42.78 -8.14 0.79
C ASP A 4 42.34 -8.64 -0.60
N GLU A 5 43.30 -8.86 -1.52
CA GLU A 5 43.08 -9.41 -2.87
C GLU A 5 42.62 -10.86 -2.86
N LEU A 6 43.22 -11.72 -2.03
CA LEU A 6 42.80 -13.11 -1.92
C LEU A 6 41.39 -13.19 -1.34
N ILE A 7 41.11 -12.42 -0.29
CA ILE A 7 39.77 -12.34 0.33
C ILE A 7 38.73 -11.90 -0.72
N TRP A 8 39.06 -10.88 -1.54
CA TRP A 8 38.17 -10.45 -2.61
C TRP A 8 37.97 -11.56 -3.66
N SER A 9 39.02 -12.22 -4.11
CA SER A 9 38.94 -13.28 -5.12
C SER A 9 38.06 -14.44 -4.67
N ILE A 10 38.13 -14.79 -3.37
CA ILE A 10 37.25 -15.77 -2.75
C ILE A 10 35.82 -15.23 -2.74
N LEU A 11 35.56 -14.07 -2.14
CA LEU A 11 34.21 -13.50 -2.04
C LEU A 11 33.51 -13.26 -3.38
N ASP A 12 34.27 -13.01 -4.45
CA ASP A 12 33.69 -12.75 -5.76
C ASP A 12 33.34 -14.04 -6.53
N LYS A 13 34.22 -15.06 -6.43
CA LYS A 13 34.03 -16.38 -7.06
C LYS A 13 33.14 -17.31 -6.24
N SER A 14 33.31 -17.31 -4.93
CA SER A 14 32.51 -18.10 -3.98
C SER A 14 31.23 -17.36 -3.57
N PHE A 15 30.46 -18.00 -2.69
CA PHE A 15 29.26 -17.40 -2.12
C PHE A 15 29.60 -16.24 -1.17
N CYS A 16 28.89 -15.12 -1.32
CA CYS A 16 28.93 -13.97 -0.41
C CYS A 16 27.50 -13.66 0.03
N SER A 17 27.24 -13.70 1.34
CA SER A 17 25.90 -13.52 1.91
C SER A 17 25.28 -12.15 1.62
N PHE A 18 26.11 -11.12 1.42
CA PHE A 18 25.66 -9.77 1.17
C PHE A 18 25.53 -9.42 -0.33
N LYS A 19 25.93 -10.33 -1.24
CA LYS A 19 25.97 -10.06 -2.68
C LYS A 19 24.61 -10.40 -3.32
N ASN A 20 23.94 -9.39 -3.86
CA ASN A 20 22.72 -9.54 -4.65
C ASN A 20 23.06 -9.37 -6.13
N LYS A 21 22.80 -10.38 -6.94
CA LYS A 21 22.98 -10.32 -8.40
C LYS A 21 21.75 -9.64 -9.00
N ALA A 22 21.90 -8.44 -9.52
CA ALA A 22 20.88 -7.77 -10.34
C ALA A 22 21.28 -7.84 -11.81
N THR A 23 20.33 -7.59 -12.71
CA THR A 23 20.52 -7.71 -14.17
C THR A 23 21.69 -6.87 -14.68
N ASP A 24 21.82 -5.63 -14.19
CA ASP A 24 22.86 -4.71 -14.68
C ASP A 24 24.16 -4.79 -13.88
N LYS A 25 24.06 -4.85 -12.54
CA LYS A 25 25.19 -4.69 -11.62
C LYS A 25 25.00 -5.50 -10.35
N ASN A 26 26.08 -6.07 -9.84
CA ASN A 26 26.09 -6.71 -8.53
C ASN A 26 25.96 -5.65 -7.42
N MET A 27 24.96 -5.82 -6.56
CA MET A 27 24.67 -4.95 -5.41
C MET A 27 25.07 -5.64 -4.11
N CYS A 28 25.25 -4.86 -3.05
CA CYS A 28 25.66 -5.33 -1.75
C CYS A 28 24.73 -4.78 -0.66
N THR A 29 24.20 -5.66 0.18
CA THR A 29 23.28 -5.33 1.29
C THR A 29 23.99 -4.96 2.59
N ASN A 30 25.32 -5.06 2.65
CA ASN A 30 26.06 -4.78 3.87
C ASN A 30 25.89 -3.30 4.29
N PRO A 31 25.45 -3.02 5.54
CA PRO A 31 25.23 -1.65 6.02
C PRO A 31 26.51 -0.80 6.03
N MET A 32 27.67 -1.45 6.14
CA MET A 32 28.98 -0.82 6.17
C MET A 32 29.57 -0.59 4.76
N ASN A 33 28.84 -0.80 3.67
CA ASN A 33 29.33 -0.46 2.33
C ASN A 33 29.11 1.04 2.04
N VAL A 34 30.08 1.74 1.43
CA VAL A 34 29.96 3.17 1.10
C VAL A 34 28.94 3.47 -0.01
N ASP A 35 28.93 2.69 -1.09
CA ASP A 35 28.14 2.98 -2.31
C ASP A 35 26.96 2.03 -2.50
N GLY A 36 27.07 0.79 -2.03
CA GLY A 36 26.04 -0.25 -2.18
C GLY A 36 26.26 -1.16 -3.40
N GLN A 37 27.27 -0.92 -4.21
CA GLN A 37 27.72 -1.86 -5.25
C GLN A 37 28.65 -2.92 -4.65
N CYS A 38 28.63 -4.14 -5.20
CA CYS A 38 29.55 -5.21 -4.84
C CYS A 38 30.77 -5.19 -5.77
N ARG A 39 31.78 -4.40 -5.40
CA ARG A 39 33.11 -4.34 -6.06
C ARG A 39 34.22 -4.36 -5.02
N MET A 40 35.44 -4.74 -5.41
CA MET A 40 36.60 -4.80 -4.51
C MET A 40 36.78 -3.49 -3.74
N VAL A 41 36.71 -2.36 -4.44
CA VAL A 41 36.88 -1.02 -3.86
C VAL A 41 35.82 -0.67 -2.81
N TYR A 42 34.61 -1.21 -2.95
CA TYR A 42 33.48 -0.88 -2.09
C TYR A 42 33.21 -1.92 -1.01
N CYS A 43 33.83 -3.10 -1.06
CA CYS A 43 33.54 -4.16 -0.11
C CYS A 43 34.21 -3.89 1.26
N PRO A 44 33.46 -3.76 2.37
CA PRO A 44 34.04 -3.55 3.69
C PRO A 44 34.66 -4.84 4.27
N LEU A 45 34.27 -6.02 3.77
CA LEU A 45 34.82 -7.30 4.22
C LEU A 45 36.21 -7.56 3.62
N ALA A 46 36.36 -7.31 2.32
CA ALA A 46 37.61 -7.54 1.60
C ALA A 46 38.70 -6.54 1.99
N ASN A 47 38.35 -5.27 2.24
CA ASN A 47 39.33 -4.24 2.56
C ASN A 47 39.60 -4.15 4.06
N SER A 48 40.87 -4.23 4.45
CA SER A 48 41.33 -4.04 5.82
C SER A 48 41.28 -2.58 6.28
N LYS A 49 41.71 -1.63 5.43
CA LYS A 49 41.62 -0.18 5.66
C LYS A 49 40.40 0.41 4.96
N TYR A 50 39.33 0.64 5.71
CA TYR A 50 38.03 1.08 5.18
C TYR A 50 37.32 2.10 6.07
N SER A 51 36.55 3.03 5.49
CA SER A 51 35.80 4.04 6.24
C SER A 51 34.44 4.31 5.61
N THR A 52 33.42 4.50 6.44
CA THR A 52 32.03 4.77 6.01
C THR A 52 31.33 5.73 6.94
N VAL A 53 30.22 6.30 6.47
CA VAL A 53 29.24 6.95 7.35
C VAL A 53 28.03 6.05 7.52
N VAL A 54 27.57 5.90 8.76
CA VAL A 54 26.39 5.11 9.10
C VAL A 54 25.45 5.94 9.95
N GLU A 55 24.16 5.85 9.66
CA GLU A 55 23.12 6.43 10.49
C GLU A 55 22.76 5.46 11.63
N LYS A 56 22.71 5.96 12.86
CA LYS A 56 22.13 5.25 14.00
C LYS A 56 21.24 6.19 14.80
N LYS A 57 19.97 5.82 14.96
CA LYS A 57 18.97 6.60 15.71
C LYS A 57 18.91 8.08 15.28
N GLY A 58 19.00 8.35 13.98
CA GLY A 58 18.95 9.72 13.42
C GLY A 58 20.21 10.57 13.59
N ARG A 59 21.30 10.01 14.14
CA ARG A 59 22.63 10.63 14.20
C ARG A 59 23.60 9.92 13.27
N LEU A 60 24.55 10.67 12.71
CA LEU A 60 25.54 10.15 11.77
C LEU A 60 26.86 9.87 12.48
N TYR A 61 27.41 8.69 12.21
CA TYR A 61 28.69 8.25 12.75
C TYR A 61 29.66 7.98 11.61
N LEU A 62 30.89 8.50 11.73
CA LEU A 62 32.02 8.06 10.93
C LEU A 62 32.54 6.76 11.51
N CYS A 63 32.46 5.69 10.73
CA CYS A 63 32.97 4.38 11.07
C CYS A 63 34.31 4.18 10.37
N ILE A 64 35.37 3.91 11.13
CA ILE A 64 36.72 3.66 10.61
C ILE A 64 37.14 2.23 10.98
N LYS A 65 37.68 1.53 10.01
CA LYS A 65 38.24 0.19 10.13
C LYS A 65 39.73 0.26 9.81
N THR A 66 40.54 -0.16 10.78
CA THR A 66 42.00 -0.20 10.70
C THR A 66 42.49 -1.65 10.64
N PRO A 67 43.63 -1.91 9.96
CA PRO A 67 44.19 -3.25 9.84
C PRO A 67 44.58 -3.83 11.22
N GLU A 68 45.04 -2.97 12.13
CA GLU A 68 45.48 -3.34 13.48
C GLU A 68 44.37 -4.02 14.30
N ARG A 69 43.11 -3.61 14.14
CA ARG A 69 41.97 -4.12 14.93
C ARG A 69 41.24 -5.29 14.27
N MET A 70 41.70 -5.78 13.11
CA MET A 70 40.98 -6.83 12.37
C MET A 70 40.85 -8.15 13.14
N HIS A 71 41.80 -8.45 14.01
CA HIS A 71 41.77 -9.65 14.84
C HIS A 71 40.71 -9.60 15.95
N LEU A 72 40.11 -8.44 16.24
CA LEU A 72 39.00 -8.30 17.19
C LEU A 72 37.72 -7.83 16.47
N PRO A 73 36.87 -8.75 15.97
CA PRO A 73 35.62 -8.39 15.27
C PRO A 73 34.70 -7.46 16.07
N SER A 74 34.65 -7.62 17.40
CA SER A 74 33.84 -6.78 18.29
C SER A 74 34.30 -5.31 18.32
N LYS A 75 35.62 -5.07 18.22
CA LYS A 75 36.26 -3.74 18.32
C LYS A 75 36.85 -3.25 16.98
N MET A 76 36.55 -3.96 15.90
CA MET A 76 37.09 -3.73 14.56
C MET A 76 36.73 -2.35 14.00
N TRP A 77 35.57 -1.83 14.39
CA TRP A 77 35.07 -0.53 13.92
C TRP A 77 35.14 0.51 15.03
N GLU A 78 35.94 1.54 14.80
CA GLU A 78 35.86 2.81 15.52
C GLU A 78 34.65 3.59 15.05
N LYS A 79 33.86 4.13 15.97
CA LYS A 79 32.66 4.91 15.67
C LYS A 79 32.82 6.29 16.30
N ILE A 80 32.90 7.30 15.44
CA ILE A 80 33.06 8.69 15.85
C ILE A 80 31.75 9.41 15.50
N LEU A 81 31.19 10.14 16.47
CA LEU A 81 30.00 10.95 16.22
C LEU A 81 30.42 12.18 15.41
N ILE A 82 29.72 12.44 14.29
CA ILE A 82 29.96 13.62 13.47
C ILE A 82 29.01 14.74 13.91
N SER A 83 29.43 16.01 13.79
CA SER A 83 28.58 17.18 14.03
C SER A 83 27.31 17.18 13.17
N ASP A 84 26.23 17.76 13.69
CA ASP A 84 24.98 17.97 12.95
C ASP A 84 25.13 19.08 11.89
N ASN A 85 26.09 20.00 12.06
CA ASN A 85 26.35 21.06 11.09
C ASN A 85 27.14 20.48 9.90
N TYR A 86 26.56 20.58 8.70
CA TYR A 86 27.12 20.04 7.47
C TYR A 86 28.57 20.48 7.18
N GLN A 87 28.90 21.76 7.39
CA GLN A 87 30.24 22.26 7.08
C GLN A 87 31.28 21.78 8.09
N GLN A 88 30.92 21.74 9.38
CA GLN A 88 31.79 21.21 10.43
C GLN A 88 31.99 19.71 10.22
N ALA A 89 30.92 18.97 9.94
CA ALA A 89 30.96 17.55 9.66
C ALA A 89 31.93 17.17 8.51
N LEU A 90 31.98 17.96 7.44
CA LEU A 90 32.93 17.75 6.35
C LEU A 90 34.39 17.95 6.81
N LYS A 91 34.65 18.97 7.64
CA LYS A 91 35.96 19.22 8.23
C LYS A 91 36.36 18.09 9.19
N ASP A 92 35.42 17.59 9.98
CA ASP A 92 35.65 16.45 10.90
C ASP A 92 36.04 15.20 10.11
N ILE A 93 35.34 14.92 9.00
CA ILE A 93 35.66 13.79 8.10
C ILE A 93 37.07 13.96 7.51
N ASP A 94 37.43 15.16 7.07
CA ASP A 94 38.76 15.45 6.52
C ASP A 94 39.87 15.29 7.57
N TYR A 95 39.62 15.76 8.80
CA TYR A 95 40.56 15.64 9.91
C TYR A 95 40.82 14.17 10.28
N HIS A 96 39.76 13.38 10.47
CA HIS A 96 39.91 11.97 10.83
C HIS A 96 40.48 11.09 9.69
N LEU A 97 40.30 11.51 8.43
CA LEU A 97 40.79 10.78 7.25
C LEU A 97 41.98 11.46 6.57
N GLN A 98 42.73 12.33 7.26
CA GLN A 98 43.80 13.14 6.66
C GLN A 98 44.86 12.32 5.90
N TRP A 99 45.20 11.12 6.40
CA TRP A 99 46.20 10.22 5.79
C TRP A 99 45.60 9.12 4.92
N TRP A 100 44.40 9.36 4.39
CA TRP A 100 43.72 8.45 3.47
C TRP A 100 43.77 9.00 2.05
N ASP A 101 43.63 8.09 1.09
CA ASP A 101 43.50 8.47 -0.31
C ASP A 101 42.26 9.36 -0.52
N HIS A 102 42.45 10.44 -1.28
CA HIS A 102 41.43 11.41 -1.66
C HIS A 102 40.19 10.75 -2.25
N GLN A 103 40.33 9.66 -3.03
CA GLN A 103 39.17 8.96 -3.57
C GLN A 103 38.31 8.31 -2.47
N LYS A 104 38.95 7.73 -1.44
CA LYS A 104 38.23 7.16 -0.28
C LYS A 104 37.48 8.28 0.46
N ILE A 105 38.15 9.40 0.74
CA ILE A 105 37.54 10.56 1.41
C ILE A 105 36.33 11.07 0.63
N ASN A 106 36.47 11.26 -0.69
CA ASN A 106 35.39 11.74 -1.55
C ASN A 106 34.17 10.81 -1.55
N ARG A 107 34.37 9.49 -1.54
CA ARG A 107 33.28 8.52 -1.43
C ARG A 107 32.54 8.63 -0.10
N VAL A 108 33.27 8.76 1.01
CA VAL A 108 32.69 8.95 2.35
C VAL A 108 31.91 10.26 2.43
N LYS A 109 32.46 11.37 1.91
CA LYS A 109 31.78 12.67 1.82
C LYS A 109 30.48 12.61 1.00
N LYS A 110 30.51 11.90 -0.15
CA LYS A 110 29.31 11.67 -0.98
C LYS A 110 28.24 10.91 -0.20
N ARG A 111 28.61 9.82 0.48
CA ARG A 111 27.68 9.06 1.32
C ARG A 111 27.14 9.89 2.48
N PHE A 112 27.99 10.63 3.18
CA PHE A 112 27.60 11.56 4.25
C PHE A 112 26.54 12.53 3.75
N THR A 113 26.80 13.20 2.62
CA THR A 113 25.89 14.17 2.02
C THR A 113 24.55 13.51 1.67
N LYS A 114 24.57 12.30 1.09
CA LYS A 114 23.35 11.54 0.78
C LYS A 114 22.53 11.25 2.05
N LEU A 115 23.16 10.72 3.10
CA LEU A 115 22.48 10.41 4.36
C LEU A 115 21.95 11.66 5.06
N TYR A 116 22.72 12.75 5.08
CA TYR A 116 22.28 14.05 5.61
C TYR A 116 21.03 14.56 4.90
N LEU A 117 21.00 14.51 3.57
CA LEU A 117 19.83 14.90 2.78
C LEU A 117 18.63 13.96 3.01
N VAL A 118 18.86 12.66 3.14
CA VAL A 118 17.81 11.67 3.47
C VAL A 118 17.20 11.97 4.84
N LEU A 119 18.01 12.21 5.87
CA LEU A 119 17.55 12.60 7.20
C LEU A 119 16.74 13.89 7.16
N ARG A 120 17.23 14.91 6.43
CA ARG A 120 16.49 16.17 6.23
C ARG A 120 15.14 15.94 5.55
N ARG A 121 15.08 15.05 4.55
CA ARG A 121 13.84 14.69 3.85
C ARG A 121 12.89 13.92 4.77
N MET A 122 13.39 12.97 5.57
CA MET A 122 12.58 12.23 6.54
C MET A 122 11.93 13.15 7.57
N ARG A 123 12.67 14.13 8.10
CA ARG A 123 12.12 15.15 9.03
C ARG A 123 11.01 15.97 8.38
N LYS A 124 11.21 16.42 7.14
CA LYS A 124 10.18 17.13 6.35
C LYS A 124 8.95 16.26 6.10
N LEU A 125 9.14 14.99 5.73
CA LEU A 125 8.03 14.06 5.47
C LEU A 125 7.23 13.74 6.73
N ARG A 126 7.90 13.62 7.89
CA ARG A 126 7.24 13.41 9.19
C ARG A 126 6.41 14.63 9.63
N SER A 127 6.83 15.83 9.25
CA SER A 127 6.10 17.07 9.56
C SER A 127 4.86 17.28 8.67
N LYS A 128 4.76 16.58 7.54
CA LYS A 128 3.60 16.66 6.64
C LYS A 128 2.53 15.67 7.07
N VAL A 129 1.26 16.08 7.00
CA VAL A 129 0.14 15.16 7.12
C VAL A 129 0.16 14.20 5.94
N GLN A 130 0.24 12.90 6.21
CA GLN A 130 0.20 11.85 5.19
C GLN A 130 -1.12 11.10 5.28
N HIS A 131 -1.77 10.88 4.13
CA HIS A 131 -2.93 10.00 4.09
C HIS A 131 -2.48 8.56 4.36
N LYS A 132 -3.16 7.87 5.28
CA LYS A 132 -2.85 6.48 5.62
C LYS A 132 -3.28 5.60 4.46
N ILE A 133 -2.32 4.99 3.76
CA ILE A 133 -2.62 3.95 2.77
C ILE A 133 -3.27 2.79 3.51
N LYS A 134 -4.55 2.56 3.27
CA LYS A 134 -5.29 1.39 3.77
C LYS A 134 -5.32 0.33 2.68
N THR A 135 -4.96 -0.89 3.02
CA THR A 135 -5.18 -2.04 2.14
C THR A 135 -6.66 -2.42 2.19
N VAL A 136 -7.31 -2.49 1.04
CA VAL A 136 -8.68 -3.02 0.93
C VAL A 136 -8.58 -4.55 0.85
N ASN A 137 -9.35 -5.25 1.68
CA ASN A 137 -9.42 -6.70 1.60
C ASN A 137 -10.34 -7.10 0.44
N ARG A 138 -9.79 -7.81 -0.55
CA ARG A 138 -10.52 -8.20 -1.76
C ARG A 138 -11.70 -9.13 -1.48
N THR A 139 -11.66 -9.92 -0.40
CA THR A 139 -12.81 -10.77 -0.02
C THR A 139 -13.96 -9.95 0.54
N LEU A 140 -13.66 -8.95 1.35
CA LEU A 140 -14.67 -8.02 1.87
C LEU A 140 -15.29 -7.21 0.74
N GLU A 141 -14.50 -6.73 -0.20
CA GLU A 141 -14.99 -5.99 -1.37
C GLU A 141 -16.00 -6.81 -2.18
N LYS A 142 -15.68 -8.08 -2.48
CA LYS A 142 -16.63 -8.98 -3.17
C LYS A 142 -17.89 -9.26 -2.37
N ARG A 143 -17.78 -9.38 -1.03
CA ARG A 143 -18.95 -9.59 -0.16
C ARG A 143 -19.84 -8.35 -0.13
N LEU A 144 -19.25 -7.17 -0.03
CA LEU A 144 -19.95 -5.89 -0.08
C LEU A 144 -20.65 -5.70 -1.43
N GLU A 145 -19.96 -5.96 -2.55
CA GLU A 145 -20.54 -5.86 -3.89
C GLU A 145 -21.77 -6.77 -4.06
N LYS A 146 -21.70 -8.02 -3.56
CA LYS A 146 -22.86 -8.93 -3.59
C LYS A 146 -24.00 -8.45 -2.70
N ARG A 147 -23.70 -7.94 -1.50
CA ARG A 147 -24.72 -7.38 -0.58
C ARG A 147 -25.36 -6.13 -1.17
N GLU A 148 -24.59 -5.28 -1.83
CA GLU A 148 -25.08 -4.08 -2.51
C GLU A 148 -26.06 -4.44 -3.63
N LYS A 149 -25.71 -5.40 -4.50
CA LYS A 149 -26.61 -5.89 -5.55
C LYS A 149 -27.90 -6.48 -4.98
N ARG A 150 -27.79 -7.32 -3.95
CA ARG A 150 -28.97 -7.88 -3.27
C ARG A 150 -29.84 -6.78 -2.63
N ALA A 151 -29.21 -5.78 -2.01
CA ALA A 151 -29.94 -4.67 -1.40
C ALA A 151 -30.67 -3.81 -2.44
N GLU A 152 -30.06 -3.59 -3.61
CA GLU A 152 -30.69 -2.90 -4.75
C GLU A 152 -31.92 -3.66 -5.27
N GLU A 153 -31.80 -4.97 -5.47
CA GLU A 153 -32.90 -5.85 -5.89
C GLU A 153 -34.07 -5.84 -4.89
N VAL A 154 -33.76 -5.93 -3.59
CA VAL A 154 -34.78 -5.94 -2.52
C VAL A 154 -35.46 -4.59 -2.36
N ALA A 155 -34.70 -3.49 -2.41
CA ALA A 155 -35.24 -2.16 -2.15
C ALA A 155 -36.27 -1.69 -3.20
N ARG A 156 -36.23 -2.25 -4.43
CA ARG A 156 -37.12 -1.90 -5.58
C ARG A 156 -37.48 -0.41 -5.57
N ILE A 157 -36.43 0.43 -5.64
CA ILE A 157 -36.52 1.86 -5.33
C ILE A 157 -37.55 2.58 -6.23
N GLU A 158 -37.72 2.12 -7.47
CA GLU A 158 -38.70 2.67 -8.41
C GLU A 158 -40.15 2.55 -7.91
N HIS A 159 -40.54 1.39 -7.37
CA HIS A 159 -41.90 1.14 -6.91
C HIS A 159 -42.19 1.91 -5.61
N THR A 160 -41.18 2.06 -4.75
CA THR A 160 -41.29 2.89 -3.54
C THR A 160 -41.45 4.37 -3.90
N ILE A 161 -40.69 4.86 -4.89
CA ILE A 161 -40.83 6.22 -5.43
C ILE A 161 -42.21 6.41 -6.07
N GLU A 162 -42.68 5.47 -6.89
CA GLU A 162 -43.98 5.57 -7.56
C GLU A 162 -45.11 5.64 -6.54
N ARG A 163 -45.10 4.75 -5.54
CA ARG A 163 -46.07 4.77 -4.45
C ARG A 163 -46.05 6.10 -3.69
N GLU A 164 -44.88 6.63 -3.38
CA GLU A 164 -44.74 7.92 -2.69
C GLU A 164 -45.27 9.08 -3.55
N LEU A 165 -44.98 9.10 -4.85
CA LEU A 165 -45.49 10.11 -5.79
C LEU A 165 -47.01 10.04 -5.91
N LEU A 166 -47.58 8.84 -5.97
CA LEU A 166 -49.04 8.63 -5.99
C LEU A 166 -49.70 9.05 -4.68
N GLU A 167 -49.07 8.79 -3.53
CA GLU A 167 -49.55 9.26 -2.22
C GLU A 167 -49.47 10.79 -2.11
N ARG A 168 -48.38 11.42 -2.56
CA ARG A 168 -48.27 12.89 -2.62
C ARG A 168 -49.31 13.51 -3.54
N LEU A 169 -49.60 12.86 -4.67
CA LEU A 169 -50.66 13.28 -5.59
C LEU A 169 -52.05 13.15 -4.95
N ARG A 170 -52.33 12.03 -4.28
CA ARG A 170 -53.59 11.81 -3.53
C ARG A 170 -53.77 12.79 -2.37
N ASN A 171 -52.68 13.10 -1.65
CA ASN A 171 -52.66 14.06 -0.55
C ASN A 171 -52.75 15.52 -1.03
N GLY A 172 -52.85 15.77 -2.35
CA GLY A 172 -53.12 17.09 -2.90
C GLY A 172 -51.94 18.06 -2.84
N VAL A 173 -50.73 17.57 -2.60
CA VAL A 173 -49.50 18.38 -2.49
C VAL A 173 -49.25 19.19 -3.76
N TYR A 174 -49.69 18.70 -4.92
CA TYR A 174 -49.52 19.33 -6.24
C TYR A 174 -50.70 20.24 -6.68
N GLY A 175 -51.65 20.56 -5.80
CA GLY A 175 -52.74 21.51 -6.07
C GLY A 175 -53.72 21.09 -7.19
N ASP A 176 -54.33 22.07 -7.87
CA ASP A 176 -55.36 21.86 -8.92
C ASP A 176 -54.79 21.50 -10.31
N LEU A 177 -53.47 21.47 -10.47
CA LEU A 177 -52.78 21.30 -11.77
C LEU A 177 -53.11 19.95 -12.44
N TYR A 178 -53.34 18.89 -11.65
CA TYR A 178 -53.53 17.53 -12.17
C TYR A 178 -54.97 17.00 -12.05
N LYS A 179 -55.86 17.67 -11.31
CA LYS A 179 -57.26 17.20 -11.10
C LYS A 179 -58.06 17.05 -12.39
N LYS A 180 -57.82 17.90 -13.40
CA LYS A 180 -58.52 17.85 -14.70
C LYS A 180 -58.13 16.64 -15.54
N LYS A 181 -56.86 16.21 -15.49
CA LYS A 181 -56.37 15.03 -16.23
C LYS A 181 -56.84 13.72 -15.59
N ILE A 182 -56.94 13.67 -14.26
CA ILE A 182 -57.44 12.50 -13.52
C ILE A 182 -58.90 12.18 -13.92
N LYS A 183 -59.79 13.19 -13.90
CA LYS A 183 -61.20 13.02 -14.31
C LYS A 183 -61.40 12.57 -15.76
N GLN A 184 -60.48 12.90 -16.65
CA GLN A 184 -60.53 12.45 -18.04
C GLN A 184 -60.08 10.99 -18.20
N ASN A 185 -59.12 10.54 -17.39
CA ASN A 185 -58.66 9.15 -17.39
C ASN A 185 -59.65 8.20 -16.69
N GLU A 186 -60.33 8.64 -15.63
CA GLU A 186 -61.36 7.84 -14.96
C GLU A 186 -62.53 7.51 -15.90
N LYS A 187 -63.02 8.50 -16.66
CA LYS A 187 -64.10 8.29 -17.65
C LYS A 187 -63.74 7.30 -18.76
N LYS A 188 -62.48 7.30 -19.22
CA LYS A 188 -62.03 6.36 -20.25
C LYS A 188 -61.92 4.93 -19.74
N LYS A 189 -61.59 4.74 -18.46
CA LYS A 189 -61.53 3.42 -17.83
C LYS A 189 -62.91 2.80 -17.63
N GLU A 190 -63.92 3.63 -17.36
CA GLU A 190 -65.33 3.18 -17.29
C GLU A 190 -65.85 2.73 -18.67
N GLU A 191 -65.40 3.35 -19.77
CA GLU A 191 -65.76 2.94 -21.14
C GLU A 191 -65.07 1.62 -21.56
N GLU A 192 -63.83 1.34 -21.13
CA GLU A 192 -63.10 0.10 -21.47
C GLU A 192 -63.57 -1.14 -20.67
N THR A 193 -64.11 -0.97 -19.47
CA THR A 193 -64.57 -2.09 -18.62
C THR A 193 -65.95 -2.64 -19.01
N GLU A 194 -66.71 -1.91 -19.84
CA GLU A 194 -67.98 -2.39 -20.39
C GLU A 194 -67.80 -3.35 -21.59
N GLU A 195 -66.60 -3.43 -22.19
CA GLU A 195 -66.32 -4.28 -23.37
C GLU A 195 -65.82 -5.71 -23.03
N GLU A 196 -65.42 -6.01 -21.79
CA GLU A 196 -64.78 -7.29 -21.42
C GLU A 196 -65.75 -8.37 -20.84
N TYR A 197 -67.05 -8.10 -20.75
CA TYR A 197 -68.07 -9.03 -20.20
C TYR A 197 -68.63 -10.07 -21.21
N ASN A 198 -67.94 -10.33 -22.33
CA ASN A 198 -68.38 -11.30 -23.33
C ASN A 198 -67.21 -12.14 -23.87
N ILE A 199 -66.70 -13.08 -23.06
CA ILE A 199 -66.12 -14.38 -23.47
C ILE A 199 -66.00 -15.23 -22.19
N ASP A 200 -66.66 -16.38 -22.17
CA ASP A 200 -66.50 -17.44 -21.17
C ASP A 200 -65.76 -18.63 -21.80
N LEU A 201 -65.14 -19.46 -20.94
CA LEU A 201 -64.60 -20.82 -21.12
C LEU A 201 -63.08 -21.08 -21.40
N VAL A 202 -62.43 -21.54 -20.30
CA VAL A 202 -61.43 -22.64 -20.15
C VAL A 202 -60.00 -22.47 -20.67
N ALA A 203 -59.03 -22.40 -19.75
CA ALA A 203 -58.10 -23.50 -19.44
C ALA A 203 -57.02 -23.03 -18.46
N ASP A 204 -57.07 -23.64 -17.29
CA ASP A 204 -56.03 -23.71 -16.27
C ASP A 204 -54.74 -24.34 -16.86
N SER A 205 -53.60 -23.66 -16.74
CA SER A 205 -52.27 -24.26 -16.82
C SER A 205 -51.23 -23.27 -16.30
N ASP A 206 -50.82 -23.52 -15.06
CA ASP A 206 -49.45 -23.46 -14.55
C ASP A 206 -48.54 -22.30 -15.00
N ASP A 207 -48.28 -21.39 -14.07
CA ASP A 207 -46.91 -20.99 -13.69
C ASP A 207 -46.96 -20.32 -12.31
N GLU A 208 -47.14 -21.14 -11.26
CA GLU A 208 -46.76 -20.78 -9.90
C GLU A 208 -45.22 -20.76 -9.82
N ASP A 209 -44.60 -19.61 -10.07
CA ASP A 209 -43.26 -19.34 -9.56
C ASP A 209 -43.34 -19.19 -8.04
N ASN A 210 -43.24 -20.34 -7.39
CA ASN A 210 -43.24 -20.56 -5.96
C ASN A 210 -42.07 -19.77 -5.31
N PHE A 211 -42.36 -18.57 -4.82
CA PHE A 211 -41.45 -17.83 -3.93
C PHE A 211 -41.45 -18.52 -2.57
N ASP A 212 -40.52 -19.47 -2.40
CA ASP A 212 -40.35 -20.26 -1.18
C ASP A 212 -39.56 -19.45 -0.12
N PRO A 213 -40.21 -18.97 0.97
CA PRO A 213 -39.56 -18.14 1.99
C PRO A 213 -38.50 -18.91 2.81
N ASP A 214 -38.50 -20.24 2.75
CA ASP A 214 -37.56 -21.08 3.52
C ASP A 214 -36.14 -21.09 2.94
N ASN A 215 -35.93 -20.58 1.71
CA ASN A 215 -34.60 -20.42 1.14
C ASN A 215 -33.83 -19.22 1.72
N LEU A 216 -34.48 -18.36 2.51
CA LEU A 216 -33.83 -17.28 3.27
C LEU A 216 -33.06 -17.82 4.49
N ASN A 217 -33.59 -18.85 5.16
CA ASN A 217 -33.00 -19.42 6.39
C ASN A 217 -31.77 -20.29 6.12
N LYS A 218 -31.60 -20.79 4.90
CA LYS A 218 -30.45 -21.66 4.56
C LYS A 218 -29.12 -20.91 4.51
N PHE A 219 -29.13 -19.61 4.25
CA PHE A 219 -27.91 -18.80 4.19
C PHE A 219 -27.43 -18.33 5.57
N GLU A 220 -28.35 -18.10 6.53
CA GLU A 220 -27.98 -17.75 7.91
C GLU A 220 -27.38 -18.95 8.67
N LEU A 221 -27.87 -20.17 8.41
CA LEU A 221 -27.33 -21.41 9.00
C LEU A 221 -25.95 -21.81 8.47
N GLU A 222 -25.55 -21.34 7.27
CA GLU A 222 -24.18 -21.52 6.76
C GLU A 222 -23.19 -20.49 7.34
N GLU A 223 -23.65 -19.28 7.73
CA GLU A 223 -22.81 -18.27 8.39
C GLU A 223 -22.47 -18.62 9.86
N GLU A 224 -23.30 -19.41 10.55
CA GLU A 224 -23.00 -19.91 11.91
C GLU A 224 -22.04 -21.12 11.93
N ASN A 225 -22.04 -21.96 10.88
CA ASN A 225 -21.21 -23.17 10.83
C ASN A 225 -19.77 -22.94 10.32
N GLU A 226 -19.43 -21.76 9.80
CA GLU A 226 -18.07 -21.39 9.36
C GLU A 226 -17.26 -20.59 10.40
N GLN A 227 -17.81 -20.39 11.62
CA GLN A 227 -17.13 -19.68 12.71
C GLN A 227 -16.54 -20.58 13.82
N ASP A 228 -16.63 -21.90 13.70
CA ASP A 228 -15.89 -22.88 14.51
C ASP A 228 -14.67 -23.46 13.77
#